data_AF-A0A2E0R129-F1
#
_entry.id   AF-A0A2E0R129-F1
#
_cell.length_a   1.000
_cell.length_b   1.000
_cell.length_c   1.000
_cell.angle_alpha   90.00
_cell.angle_beta   90.00
_cell.angle_gamma   90.00
#
_symmetry.space_group_name_H-M   'P 1'
#
loop_
_entity.id
_entity.type
_entity.pdbx_description
1 polymer ?
#
loop_
_entity_poly.entity_id
_entity_poly.type
_entity_poly.pdbx_seq_one_letter_code
_entity_poly.pdbx_strand_id
1 'polypeptide(L)'
;MDRPYFNFGIVELENLFTAHHKNPEILKNLDDELIHRSTHRANRLHEQVREAIKKVGKGTTSIPNPKDTRSSEAEAKSRAEPEKNTATPSGESQPETGHDNFGFENAGRSWEEMAERDFPLPDIARPLPPISNRPDEILSAWLAWEVLSPQTYRRSEDLADGERWRVAEFEKTALPWDGKLENARPKTNLFYQIYLGAIRMDRATKLLLQAFDDHHPERPEPRDFAALAVITTDREGKPVEDGSVAISSFGWALPHACRRDLEALKHWPKCESELTRILSDRLKRMTTMESFSLYRSP
;
A
#
# COMPACT_ATOMS: atom_id res chain seq x y z
N MET A 1 34.75 -28.13 -19.50
CA MET A 1 34.09 -26.91 -19.99
C MET A 1 34.07 -25.95 -18.82
N ASP A 2 35.04 -25.04 -18.75
CA ASP A 2 35.08 -24.05 -17.68
C ASP A 2 33.91 -23.08 -17.83
N ARG A 3 33.17 -22.87 -16.73
CA ARG A 3 32.04 -21.93 -16.65
C ARG A 3 32.53 -20.67 -15.93
N PRO A 4 33.07 -19.67 -16.65
CA PRO A 4 33.72 -18.51 -16.03
C PRO A 4 32.75 -17.67 -15.17
N TYR A 5 31.44 -17.76 -15.43
CA TYR A 5 30.42 -16.95 -14.78
C TYR A 5 29.49 -17.71 -13.83
N PHE A 6 29.83 -18.95 -13.46
CA PHE A 6 29.00 -19.76 -12.56
C PHE A 6 28.77 -19.10 -11.19
N ASN A 7 29.81 -18.44 -10.65
CA ASN A 7 29.75 -17.77 -9.35
C ASN A 7 29.17 -16.34 -9.40
N PHE A 8 28.87 -15.81 -10.58
CA PHE A 8 28.41 -14.42 -10.74
C PHE A 8 26.92 -14.30 -10.46
N GLY A 9 26.51 -13.28 -9.72
CA GLY A 9 25.10 -12.96 -9.48
C GLY A 9 24.42 -12.39 -10.74
N ILE A 10 23.08 -12.46 -10.83
CA ILE A 10 22.34 -11.93 -12.00
C ILE A 10 22.62 -10.45 -12.26
N VAL A 11 22.83 -9.65 -11.19
CA VAL A 11 23.18 -8.23 -11.28
C VAL A 11 24.57 -8.04 -11.88
N GLU A 12 25.52 -8.92 -11.57
CA GLU A 12 26.87 -8.85 -12.12
C GLU A 12 26.89 -9.25 -13.60
N LEU A 13 26.03 -10.18 -14.01
CA LEU A 13 25.83 -10.52 -15.42
C LEU A 13 25.20 -9.37 -16.23
N GLU A 14 24.25 -8.64 -15.65
CA GLU A 14 23.66 -7.43 -16.26
C GLU A 14 24.71 -6.31 -16.41
N ASN A 15 25.57 -6.14 -15.40
CA ASN A 15 26.67 -5.17 -15.45
C ASN A 15 27.71 -5.55 -16.52
N LEU A 16 28.09 -6.82 -16.60
CA LEU A 16 28.99 -7.33 -17.65
C LEU A 16 28.40 -7.17 -19.04
N PHE A 17 27.10 -7.44 -19.22
CA PHE A 17 26.41 -7.21 -20.48
C PHE A 17 26.44 -5.72 -20.87
N THR A 18 26.14 -4.82 -19.93
CA THR A 18 26.12 -3.37 -20.18
C THR A 18 27.52 -2.85 -20.57
N ALA A 19 28.55 -3.28 -19.83
CA ALA A 19 29.94 -2.89 -20.06
C ALA A 19 30.51 -3.45 -21.38
N HIS A 20 30.07 -4.65 -21.80
CA HIS A 20 30.69 -5.38 -22.91
C HIS A 20 29.70 -5.86 -23.99
N HIS A 21 28.64 -5.09 -24.24
CA HIS A 21 27.58 -5.41 -25.23
C HIS A 21 28.05 -5.51 -26.70
N LYS A 22 29.31 -5.16 -27.00
CA LYS A 22 29.92 -5.24 -28.34
C LYS A 22 30.99 -6.33 -28.47
N ASN A 23 31.36 -7.00 -27.37
CA ASN A 23 32.41 -8.03 -27.41
C ASN A 23 31.78 -9.41 -27.66
N PRO A 24 32.01 -10.04 -28.83
CA PRO A 24 31.36 -11.29 -29.19
C PRO A 24 31.72 -12.48 -28.29
N GLU A 25 32.93 -12.51 -27.73
CA GLU A 25 33.37 -13.61 -26.85
C GLU A 25 32.64 -13.55 -25.50
N ILE A 26 32.43 -12.35 -24.96
CA ILE A 26 31.73 -12.16 -23.69
C ILE A 26 30.23 -12.46 -23.86
N LEU A 27 29.63 -12.07 -24.99
CA LEU A 27 28.23 -12.36 -25.28
C LEU A 27 27.96 -13.87 -25.42
N LYS A 28 28.89 -14.62 -26.04
CA LYS A 28 28.77 -16.08 -26.16
C LYS A 28 28.85 -16.78 -24.79
N ASN A 29 29.80 -16.37 -23.96
CA ASN A 29 29.95 -16.90 -22.59
C ASN A 29 28.75 -16.53 -21.68
N LEU A 30 28.08 -15.40 -21.93
CA LEU A 30 26.84 -15.00 -21.25
C LEU A 30 25.64 -15.83 -21.71
N ASP A 31 25.51 -16.11 -23.01
CA ASP A 31 24.44 -16.97 -23.56
C ASP A 31 24.55 -18.40 -22.98
N ASP A 32 25.75 -18.97 -22.98
CA ASP A 32 26.01 -20.31 -22.43
C ASP A 32 25.69 -20.42 -20.92
N GLU A 33 25.95 -19.38 -20.13
CA GLU A 33 25.63 -19.37 -18.69
C GLU A 33 24.14 -19.10 -18.42
N LEU A 34 23.50 -18.23 -19.19
CA LEU A 34 22.09 -17.86 -19.00
C LEU A 34 21.12 -18.97 -19.41
N ILE A 35 21.54 -19.92 -20.26
CA ILE A 35 20.78 -21.15 -20.55
C ILE A 35 20.56 -22.00 -19.29
N HIS A 36 21.47 -21.94 -18.32
CA HIS A 36 21.40 -22.74 -17.09
C HIS A 36 20.63 -22.07 -15.95
N ARG A 37 20.09 -20.86 -16.14
CA ARG A 37 19.41 -20.09 -15.08
C ARG A 37 17.93 -19.87 -15.42
N SER A 38 17.04 -20.34 -14.55
CA SER A 38 15.58 -20.37 -14.79
C SER A 38 14.79 -19.20 -14.20
N THR A 39 15.45 -18.17 -13.68
CA THR A 39 14.76 -17.01 -13.08
C THR A 39 14.21 -16.07 -14.16
N HIS A 40 13.06 -15.45 -13.90
CA HIS A 40 12.40 -14.54 -14.86
C HIS A 40 13.33 -13.41 -15.35
N ARG A 41 14.18 -12.89 -14.45
CA ARG A 41 15.18 -11.86 -14.75
C ARG A 41 16.33 -12.38 -15.62
N ALA A 42 16.79 -13.62 -15.42
CA ALA A 42 17.78 -14.26 -16.27
C ALA A 42 17.25 -14.54 -17.69
N ASN A 43 15.99 -14.96 -17.81
CA ASN A 43 15.35 -15.17 -19.10
C ASN A 43 15.26 -13.87 -19.93
N ARG A 44 14.94 -12.74 -19.27
CA ARG A 44 14.91 -11.43 -19.93
C ARG A 44 16.31 -10.99 -20.39
N LEU A 45 17.34 -11.20 -19.57
CA LEU A 45 18.72 -10.88 -19.95
C LEU A 45 19.21 -11.78 -21.09
N HIS A 46 18.84 -13.07 -21.09
CA HIS A 46 19.16 -14.02 -22.14
C HIS A 46 18.59 -13.59 -23.50
N GLU A 47 17.35 -13.10 -23.52
CA GLU A 47 16.74 -12.56 -24.74
C GLU A 47 17.50 -11.32 -25.26
N GLN A 48 17.90 -10.41 -24.37
CA GLN A 48 18.70 -9.23 -24.72
C GLN A 48 20.10 -9.59 -25.25
N VAL A 49 20.76 -10.58 -24.65
CA VAL A 49 22.06 -11.09 -25.09
C VAL A 49 21.95 -11.71 -26.48
N ARG A 50 20.91 -12.50 -26.75
CA ARG A 50 20.65 -13.08 -28.09
C ARG A 50 20.40 -12.02 -29.16
N GLU A 51 19.69 -10.95 -28.82
CA GLU A 51 19.54 -9.82 -29.74
C GLU A 51 20.86 -9.09 -30.01
N ALA A 52 21.69 -8.91 -28.99
CA ALA A 52 23.02 -8.32 -29.14
C ALA A 52 23.93 -9.20 -30.03
N ILE A 53 23.92 -10.51 -29.86
CA ILE A 53 24.64 -11.46 -30.73
C ILE A 53 24.16 -11.34 -32.18
N LYS A 54 22.84 -11.24 -32.42
CA LYS A 54 22.28 -11.02 -33.77
C LYS A 54 22.69 -9.68 -34.38
N LYS A 55 22.84 -8.62 -33.57
CA LYS A 55 23.29 -7.29 -34.02
C LYS A 55 24.79 -7.26 -34.34
N VAL A 56 25.61 -7.91 -33.50
CA VAL A 56 27.06 -8.03 -33.72
C VAL A 56 27.36 -8.93 -34.94
N GLY A 57 26.56 -9.98 -35.17
CA GLY A 57 26.67 -10.84 -36.35
C GLY A 57 26.19 -10.22 -37.68
N LYS A 58 25.42 -9.11 -37.64
CA LYS A 58 24.95 -8.38 -38.83
C LYS A 58 25.84 -7.18 -39.21
N GLY A 59 26.92 -6.96 -38.47
CA GLY A 59 27.84 -5.84 -38.66
C GLY A 59 28.98 -6.11 -39.65
N THR A 60 28.67 -6.60 -40.86
CA THR A 60 29.58 -6.43 -42.01
C THR A 60 28.76 -5.91 -43.18
N THR A 61 29.17 -4.75 -43.70
CA THR A 61 28.65 -4.06 -44.89
C THR A 61 27.49 -3.07 -44.66
N SER A 62 27.83 -1.82 -44.33
CA SER A 62 27.53 -0.67 -45.21
C SER A 62 28.01 0.65 -44.58
N ILE A 63 28.91 1.32 -45.31
CA ILE A 63 29.28 2.75 -45.23
C ILE A 63 28.24 3.49 -46.12
N PRO A 64 27.66 4.65 -45.74
CA PRO A 64 28.35 5.94 -45.89
C PRO A 64 28.08 7.04 -44.83
N ASN A 65 29.17 7.72 -44.47
CA ASN A 65 29.25 9.16 -44.12
C ASN A 65 29.38 9.95 -45.45
N PRO A 66 29.25 11.30 -45.59
CA PRO A 66 29.45 12.30 -44.52
C PRO A 66 28.70 13.67 -44.58
N LYS A 67 28.91 14.44 -43.49
CA LYS A 67 28.92 15.93 -43.37
C LYS A 67 27.55 16.65 -43.31
N ASP A 68 27.31 17.63 -42.43
CA ASP A 68 28.22 18.64 -41.89
C ASP A 68 28.02 19.02 -40.42
N THR A 69 29.12 19.57 -39.89
CA THR A 69 29.39 20.04 -38.53
C THR A 69 29.22 21.56 -38.50
N ARG A 70 28.62 22.15 -37.45
CA ARG A 70 29.25 23.20 -36.62
C ARG A 70 28.31 23.91 -35.64
N SER A 71 28.77 23.88 -34.39
CA SER A 71 28.99 25.00 -33.47
C SER A 71 27.83 25.81 -32.91
N SER A 72 27.73 25.66 -31.59
CA SER A 72 27.32 26.63 -30.58
C SER A 72 27.84 28.05 -30.78
N GLU A 73 27.06 29.04 -30.34
CA GLU A 73 27.55 30.09 -29.45
C GLU A 73 26.38 30.74 -28.69
N ALA A 74 26.59 30.93 -27.40
CA ALA A 74 25.70 31.58 -26.45
C ALA A 74 25.98 33.08 -26.45
N GLU A 75 24.96 33.91 -26.17
CA GLU A 75 25.20 35.18 -25.49
C GLU A 75 23.97 35.63 -24.70
N ALA A 76 24.27 36.10 -23.48
CA ALA A 76 23.36 36.51 -22.42
C ALA A 76 23.11 38.02 -22.47
N LYS A 77 21.97 38.49 -21.92
CA LYS A 77 21.92 39.45 -20.77
C LYS A 77 20.56 40.10 -20.52
N SER A 78 20.18 40.07 -19.24
CA SER A 78 19.57 41.17 -18.45
C SER A 78 18.06 41.44 -18.69
N ARG A 79 17.24 41.96 -17.75
CA ARG A 79 17.45 42.69 -16.49
C ARG A 79 16.07 42.83 -15.77
N ALA A 80 16.06 42.65 -14.45
CA ALA A 80 15.27 43.34 -13.40
C ALA A 80 13.71 43.29 -13.31
N GLU A 81 13.27 42.81 -12.14
CA GLU A 81 12.15 43.22 -11.25
C GLU A 81 12.01 44.76 -11.06
N PRO A 82 10.92 45.34 -10.45
CA PRO A 82 10.13 44.81 -9.32
C PRO A 82 8.61 45.17 -9.21
N GLU A 83 7.98 44.47 -8.24
CA GLU A 83 6.93 44.86 -7.28
C GLU A 83 5.64 45.61 -7.70
N LYS A 84 4.49 45.02 -7.33
CA LYS A 84 3.48 45.77 -6.56
C LYS A 84 2.57 44.86 -5.72
N ASN A 85 2.68 45.04 -4.41
CA ASN A 85 1.71 44.61 -3.40
C ASN A 85 0.37 45.33 -3.60
N THR A 86 -0.75 44.61 -3.42
CA THR A 86 -1.97 45.20 -2.86
C THR A 86 -2.72 44.16 -2.04
N ALA A 87 -3.14 44.62 -0.87
CA ALA A 87 -3.67 43.85 0.24
C ALA A 87 -5.14 43.41 0.06
N THR A 88 -5.44 42.40 0.88
CA THR A 88 -6.68 41.80 1.38
C THR A 88 -7.88 42.76 1.58
N PRO A 89 -9.12 42.24 1.53
CA PRO A 89 -9.83 41.86 2.77
C PRO A 89 -10.47 40.46 2.66
N SER A 90 -10.21 39.53 3.58
CA SER A 90 -10.97 39.33 4.83
C SER A 90 -12.48 39.18 4.57
N GLY A 91 -12.86 37.97 4.14
CA GLY A 91 -14.21 37.44 4.16
C GLY A 91 -14.19 36.16 4.99
N GLU A 92 -14.52 36.33 6.26
CA GLU A 92 -14.66 35.31 7.30
C GLU A 92 -15.68 34.25 6.86
N SER A 93 -15.19 33.06 6.51
CA SER A 93 -16.03 31.88 6.26
C SER A 93 -15.75 30.90 7.39
N GLN A 94 -16.75 30.75 8.25
CA GLN A 94 -16.76 29.90 9.43
C GLN A 94 -16.27 28.48 9.10
N PRO A 95 -15.54 27.80 10.02
CA PRO A 95 -15.35 26.38 9.89
C PRO A 95 -16.70 25.71 10.12
N GLU A 96 -17.30 25.18 9.05
CA GLU A 96 -18.40 24.23 9.19
C GLU A 96 -17.87 23.03 9.95
N THR A 97 -18.14 23.04 11.24
CA THR A 97 -18.04 21.91 12.15
C THR A 97 -19.15 20.94 11.78
N GLY A 98 -19.00 20.29 10.63
CA GLY A 98 -19.65 19.02 10.32
C GLY A 98 -19.05 17.96 11.24
N HIS A 99 -19.42 18.01 12.53
CA HIS A 99 -19.44 16.81 13.34
C HIS A 99 -20.51 15.92 12.72
N ASP A 100 -20.15 15.23 11.63
CA ASP A 100 -20.87 14.06 11.18
C ASP A 100 -20.85 13.11 12.37
N ASN A 101 -22.00 13.09 13.03
CA ASN A 101 -22.34 12.15 14.06
C ASN A 101 -22.28 10.78 13.36
N PHE A 102 -21.10 10.17 13.31
CA PHE A 102 -20.91 8.78 12.90
C PHE A 102 -21.66 7.95 13.94
N GLY A 103 -22.95 7.80 13.68
CA GLY A 103 -23.94 7.32 14.62
C GLY A 103 -23.56 5.94 15.10
N PHE A 104 -23.51 5.80 16.42
CA PHE A 104 -23.60 4.53 17.14
C PHE A 104 -25.00 3.89 16.98
N GLU A 105 -25.67 4.06 15.83
CA GLU A 105 -27.02 3.55 15.53
C GLU A 105 -27.02 2.09 15.05
N ASN A 106 -25.85 1.48 14.91
CA ASN A 106 -25.70 0.10 14.43
C ASN A 106 -25.42 -0.92 15.55
N ALA A 107 -25.56 -0.54 16.82
CA ALA A 107 -25.44 -1.49 17.92
C ALA A 107 -26.55 -2.56 17.82
N GLY A 108 -26.20 -3.78 17.37
CA GLY A 108 -27.12 -4.91 17.24
C GLY A 108 -27.45 -5.37 15.82
N ARG A 109 -26.79 -4.85 14.77
CA ARG A 109 -26.96 -5.34 13.39
C ARG A 109 -25.89 -6.37 13.00
N SER A 110 -26.27 -7.39 12.22
CA SER A 110 -25.34 -8.41 11.73
C SER A 110 -24.32 -7.75 10.79
N TRP A 111 -23.06 -8.18 10.87
CA TRP A 111 -21.97 -7.60 10.06
C TRP A 111 -22.21 -7.80 8.55
N GLU A 112 -22.97 -8.83 8.16
CA GLU A 112 -23.42 -9.07 6.79
C GLU A 112 -24.40 -8.01 6.30
N GLU A 113 -25.38 -7.60 7.12
CA GLU A 113 -26.35 -6.56 6.77
C GLU A 113 -25.67 -5.19 6.64
N MET A 114 -24.64 -4.94 7.47
CA MET A 114 -23.82 -3.74 7.35
C MET A 114 -22.96 -3.77 6.08
N ALA A 115 -22.45 -4.94 5.69
CA ALA A 115 -21.65 -5.13 4.49
C ALA A 115 -22.47 -5.08 3.19
N GLU A 116 -23.80 -5.23 3.26
CA GLU A 116 -24.72 -5.14 2.12
C GLU A 116 -25.24 -3.72 1.85
N ARG A 117 -24.99 -2.75 2.73
CA ARG A 117 -25.38 -1.36 2.46
C ARG A 117 -24.53 -0.77 1.34
N ASP A 118 -25.21 -0.27 0.31
CA ASP A 118 -24.58 0.62 -0.66
C ASP A 118 -24.26 1.95 0.04
N PHE A 119 -22.97 2.22 0.21
CA PHE A 119 -22.53 3.56 0.57
C PHE A 119 -22.72 4.45 -0.66
N PRO A 120 -23.35 5.63 -0.51
CA PRO A 120 -23.49 6.54 -1.64
C PRO A 120 -22.12 6.81 -2.23
N LEU A 121 -22.02 6.67 -3.56
CA LEU A 121 -20.83 7.06 -4.29
C LEU A 121 -20.47 8.49 -3.90
N PRO A 122 -19.25 8.75 -3.42
CA PRO A 122 -18.84 10.12 -3.16
C PRO A 122 -18.97 10.92 -4.45
N ASP A 123 -19.48 12.14 -4.35
CA ASP A 123 -19.60 13.05 -5.48
C ASP A 123 -18.24 13.13 -6.18
N ILE A 124 -18.21 12.73 -7.46
CA ILE A 124 -17.01 12.73 -8.30
C ILE A 124 -16.74 14.19 -8.72
N ALA A 125 -16.49 15.03 -7.71
CA ALA A 125 -16.40 16.48 -7.89
C ALA A 125 -15.09 16.90 -8.56
N ARG A 126 -14.05 16.07 -8.51
CA ARG A 126 -12.72 16.40 -9.04
C ARG A 126 -12.49 15.81 -10.43
N PRO A 127 -12.06 16.60 -11.42
CA PRO A 127 -11.60 16.06 -12.71
C PRO A 127 -10.37 15.17 -12.50
N LEU A 128 -10.17 14.19 -13.39
CA LEU A 128 -8.94 13.39 -13.39
C LEU A 128 -7.74 14.31 -13.63
N PRO A 129 -6.68 14.24 -12.80
CA PRO A 129 -5.48 15.01 -13.05
C PRO A 129 -4.81 14.55 -14.36
N PRO A 130 -4.14 15.45 -15.10
CA PRO A 130 -3.36 15.06 -16.26
C PRO A 130 -2.20 14.15 -15.84
N ILE A 131 -1.88 13.15 -16.67
CA ILE A 131 -0.74 12.25 -16.42
C ILE A 131 0.56 13.03 -16.68
N SER A 132 1.40 13.18 -15.65
CA SER A 132 2.72 13.78 -15.76
C SER A 132 3.81 12.88 -15.18
N ASN A 133 5.05 13.09 -15.62
CA ASN A 133 6.24 12.40 -15.09
C ASN A 133 6.96 13.25 -14.03
N ARG A 134 6.21 14.09 -13.30
CA ARG A 134 6.77 14.92 -12.23
C ARG A 134 7.11 14.03 -11.02
N PRO A 135 8.28 14.20 -10.38
CA PRO A 135 8.69 13.36 -9.24
C PRO A 135 7.65 13.30 -8.11
N ASP A 136 7.04 14.45 -7.81
CA ASP A 136 5.94 14.68 -6.87
C ASP A 136 4.70 13.82 -7.19
N GLU A 137 4.32 13.73 -8.46
CA GLU A 137 3.18 12.94 -8.91
C GLU A 137 3.49 11.43 -8.91
N ILE A 138 4.72 11.06 -9.29
CA ILE A 138 5.17 9.66 -9.24
C ILE A 138 5.16 9.15 -7.81
N LEU A 139 5.71 9.90 -6.85
CA LEU A 139 5.69 9.52 -5.44
C LEU A 139 4.27 9.41 -4.88
N SER A 140 3.39 10.32 -5.30
CA SER A 140 1.97 10.27 -4.92
C SER A 140 1.28 9.01 -5.46
N ALA A 141 1.59 8.61 -6.69
CA ALA A 141 1.08 7.36 -7.27
C ALA A 141 1.60 6.11 -6.53
N TRP A 142 2.88 6.10 -6.15
CA TRP A 142 3.46 5.02 -5.33
C TRP A 142 2.80 4.94 -3.95
N LEU A 143 2.59 6.07 -3.28
CA LEU A 143 1.90 6.12 -2.00
C LEU A 143 0.46 5.64 -2.12
N ALA A 144 -0.25 6.09 -3.17
CA ALA A 144 -1.61 5.62 -3.44
C ALA A 144 -1.62 4.10 -3.66
N TRP A 145 -0.65 3.55 -4.37
CA TRP A 145 -0.57 2.11 -4.59
C TRP A 145 -0.31 1.31 -3.31
N GLU A 146 0.60 1.79 -2.45
CA GLU A 146 0.90 1.16 -1.17
C GLU A 146 -0.33 1.17 -0.25
N VAL A 147 -0.98 2.33 -0.15
CA VAL A 147 -2.14 2.53 0.73
C VAL A 147 -3.40 1.84 0.20
N LEU A 148 -3.54 1.70 -1.13
CA LEU A 148 -4.68 1.02 -1.77
C LEU A 148 -4.47 -0.47 -2.01
N SER A 149 -3.35 -1.04 -1.56
CA SER A 149 -3.04 -2.48 -1.64
C SER A 149 -2.95 -3.11 -0.26
N PRO A 150 -4.05 -3.17 0.52
CA PRO A 150 -4.02 -3.75 1.85
C PRO A 150 -3.71 -5.25 1.80
N GLN A 151 -3.25 -5.79 2.93
CA GLN A 151 -3.29 -7.24 3.14
C GLN A 151 -4.75 -7.71 3.23
N THR A 152 -5.07 -8.77 2.50
CA THR A 152 -6.42 -9.32 2.43
C THR A 152 -6.48 -10.73 3.00
N TYR A 153 -7.67 -11.12 3.47
CA TYR A 153 -7.95 -12.46 4.00
C TYR A 153 -9.33 -12.94 3.51
N ARG A 154 -9.54 -14.26 3.39
CA ARG A 154 -10.84 -14.82 3.00
C ARG A 154 -11.62 -15.36 4.17
N ARG A 155 -10.90 -15.97 5.11
CA ARG A 155 -11.46 -16.57 6.32
C ARG A 155 -10.71 -16.04 7.53
N SER A 156 -11.36 -16.06 8.69
CA SER A 156 -10.74 -15.67 9.95
C SER A 156 -9.48 -16.47 10.26
N GLU A 157 -9.41 -17.73 9.82
CA GLU A 157 -8.24 -18.57 9.97
C GLU A 157 -7.03 -18.04 9.21
N ASP A 158 -7.21 -17.36 8.07
CA ASP A 158 -6.11 -16.80 7.28
C ASP A 158 -5.36 -15.71 8.07
N LEU A 159 -6.03 -15.05 9.03
CA LEU A 159 -5.42 -14.08 9.95
C LEU A 159 -4.62 -14.75 11.08
N ALA A 160 -4.73 -16.07 11.22
CA ALA A 160 -4.12 -16.88 12.27
C ALA A 160 -3.30 -18.05 11.69
N ASP A 161 -2.52 -17.80 10.64
CA ASP A 161 -1.69 -18.78 9.92
C ASP A 161 -2.47 -19.98 9.32
N GLY A 162 -3.77 -19.84 9.11
CA GLY A 162 -4.67 -20.92 8.68
C GLY A 162 -5.10 -21.88 9.80
N GLU A 163 -4.73 -21.61 11.06
CA GLU A 163 -4.99 -22.50 12.18
C GLU A 163 -6.27 -22.13 12.93
N ARG A 164 -7.35 -22.88 12.69
CA ARG A 164 -8.67 -22.61 13.30
C ARG A 164 -8.68 -22.58 14.83
N TRP A 165 -7.83 -23.37 15.49
CA TRP A 165 -7.78 -23.41 16.96
C TRP A 165 -7.17 -22.12 17.56
N ARG A 166 -6.52 -21.28 16.75
CA ARG A 166 -6.01 -19.95 17.15
C ARG A 166 -7.03 -18.83 16.95
N VAL A 167 -8.24 -19.16 16.48
CA VAL A 167 -9.32 -18.20 16.27
C VAL A 167 -10.36 -18.37 17.38
N ALA A 168 -10.60 -17.29 18.12
CA ALA A 168 -11.68 -17.21 19.10
C ALA A 168 -12.84 -16.40 18.53
N GLU A 169 -14.07 -16.89 18.70
CA GLU A 169 -15.28 -16.21 18.26
C GLU A 169 -15.99 -15.56 19.45
N PHE A 170 -16.31 -14.27 19.36
CA PHE A 170 -16.95 -13.50 20.44
C PHE A 170 -18.31 -14.07 20.87
N GLU A 171 -19.07 -14.66 19.96
CA GLU A 171 -20.46 -15.09 20.22
C GLU A 171 -20.61 -16.56 20.60
N LYS A 172 -19.69 -17.42 20.14
CA LYS A 172 -19.84 -18.88 20.27
C LYS A 172 -19.05 -19.48 21.43
N THR A 173 -17.99 -18.81 21.87
CA THR A 173 -17.05 -19.31 22.87
C THR A 173 -16.84 -18.27 23.95
N ALA A 174 -16.64 -18.71 25.19
CA ALA A 174 -16.12 -17.83 26.24
C ALA A 174 -14.81 -17.21 25.74
N LEU A 175 -14.56 -15.95 26.08
CA LEU A 175 -13.34 -15.29 25.63
C LEU A 175 -12.12 -16.04 26.17
N PRO A 176 -10.99 -16.03 25.46
CA PRO A 176 -9.80 -16.79 25.87
C PRO A 176 -9.29 -16.45 27.27
N TRP A 177 -9.62 -15.24 27.76
CA TRP A 177 -9.29 -14.74 29.09
C TRP A 177 -10.43 -14.86 30.13
N ASP A 178 -11.64 -15.26 29.75
CA ASP A 178 -12.81 -15.39 30.66
C ASP A 178 -12.82 -16.72 31.45
N GLY A 179 -11.78 -17.55 31.32
CA GLY A 179 -11.72 -18.88 31.91
C GLY A 179 -10.32 -19.31 32.37
N LYS A 180 -10.00 -20.60 32.21
CA LYS A 180 -8.61 -21.06 32.37
C LYS A 180 -7.79 -20.44 31.26
N LEU A 181 -7.02 -19.41 31.60
CA LEU A 181 -6.02 -18.80 30.71
C LEU A 181 -5.34 -19.89 29.89
N GLU A 182 -5.45 -19.79 28.57
CA GLU A 182 -4.71 -20.67 27.69
C GLU A 182 -3.22 -20.51 28.00
N ASN A 183 -2.56 -21.65 28.24
CA ASN A 183 -1.15 -21.60 28.55
C ASN A 183 -0.38 -21.28 27.27
N ALA A 184 0.35 -20.17 27.30
CA ALA A 184 1.35 -19.88 26.29
C ALA A 184 2.32 -21.07 26.17
N ARG A 185 2.88 -21.28 24.97
CA ARG A 185 3.93 -22.28 24.80
C ARG A 185 5.12 -21.91 25.70
N PRO A 186 5.92 -22.89 26.18
CA PRO A 186 7.06 -22.60 27.03
C PRO A 186 7.98 -21.54 26.39
N LYS A 187 8.38 -20.53 27.16
CA LYS A 187 9.22 -19.38 26.73
C LYS A 187 8.57 -18.46 25.67
N THR A 188 7.24 -18.41 25.59
CA THR A 188 6.53 -17.48 24.69
C THR A 188 5.51 -16.65 25.46
N ASN A 189 5.25 -15.43 24.98
CA ASN A 189 4.15 -14.60 25.44
C ASN A 189 2.95 -14.83 24.53
N LEU A 190 1.76 -14.91 25.11
CA LEU A 190 0.52 -15.05 24.37
C LEU A 190 -0.11 -13.66 24.22
N PHE A 191 -0.41 -13.30 22.98
CA PHE A 191 -1.14 -12.09 22.64
C PHE A 191 -2.34 -12.48 21.79
N TYR A 192 -3.42 -11.75 21.96
CA TYR A 192 -4.61 -11.88 21.13
C TYR A 192 -4.76 -10.64 20.25
N GLN A 193 -5.20 -10.85 19.02
CA GLN A 193 -5.51 -9.79 18.07
C GLN A 193 -7.01 -9.72 17.84
N ILE A 194 -7.60 -8.58 18.20
CA ILE A 194 -9.01 -8.28 18.04
C ILE A 194 -9.16 -7.39 16.82
N TYR A 195 -9.71 -7.93 15.74
CA TYR A 195 -9.96 -7.18 14.52
C TYR A 195 -11.24 -6.35 14.64
N LEU A 196 -11.11 -5.04 14.40
CA LEU A 196 -12.18 -4.07 14.47
C LEU A 196 -12.69 -3.75 13.07
N GLY A 197 -13.63 -4.56 12.60
CA GLY A 197 -14.28 -4.35 11.31
C GLY A 197 -13.42 -4.71 10.10
N ALA A 198 -14.09 -4.84 8.96
CA ALA A 198 -13.47 -5.22 7.71
C ALA A 198 -14.21 -4.58 6.53
N ILE A 199 -13.48 -4.35 5.44
CA ILE A 199 -14.03 -3.91 4.16
C ILE A 199 -13.99 -5.07 3.18
N ARG A 200 -15.10 -5.27 2.46
CA ARG A 200 -15.19 -6.18 1.33
C ARG A 200 -14.42 -5.62 0.12
N MET A 201 -13.41 -6.37 -0.35
CA MET A 201 -12.53 -5.89 -1.41
C MET A 201 -13.22 -5.81 -2.77
N ASP A 202 -14.14 -6.73 -3.10
CA ASP A 202 -14.95 -6.64 -4.31
C ASP A 202 -15.73 -5.32 -4.41
N ARG A 203 -16.29 -4.85 -3.29
CA ARG A 203 -17.01 -3.57 -3.21
C ARG A 203 -16.05 -2.38 -3.30
N ALA A 204 -14.95 -2.40 -2.56
CA ALA A 204 -13.97 -1.32 -2.61
C ALA A 204 -13.34 -1.16 -4.01
N THR A 205 -12.99 -2.26 -4.67
CA THR A 205 -12.47 -2.24 -6.05
C THR A 205 -13.51 -1.67 -7.02
N LYS A 206 -14.79 -2.04 -6.89
CA LYS A 206 -15.87 -1.45 -7.72
C LYS A 206 -15.96 0.06 -7.56
N LEU A 207 -15.93 0.56 -6.32
CA LEU A 207 -15.95 2.01 -6.05
C LEU A 207 -14.73 2.72 -6.66
N LEU A 208 -13.54 2.12 -6.56
CA LEU A 208 -12.33 2.68 -7.16
C LEU A 208 -12.39 2.69 -8.70
N LEU A 209 -12.82 1.59 -9.33
CA LEU A 209 -12.98 1.51 -10.79
C LEU A 209 -13.99 2.56 -11.29
N GLN A 210 -15.12 2.71 -10.60
CA GLN A 210 -16.12 3.74 -10.91
C GLN A 210 -15.56 5.15 -10.73
N ALA A 211 -14.79 5.39 -9.67
CA ALA A 211 -14.19 6.69 -9.42
C ALA A 211 -13.19 7.07 -10.52
N PHE A 212 -12.41 6.14 -11.06
CA PHE A 212 -11.38 6.43 -12.07
C PHE A 212 -11.83 6.19 -13.52
N ASP A 213 -13.12 5.90 -13.74
CA ASP A 213 -13.70 5.57 -15.05
C ASP A 213 -12.95 4.43 -15.77
N ASP A 214 -12.48 3.46 -14.97
CA ASP A 214 -11.84 2.26 -15.48
C ASP A 214 -12.86 1.12 -15.56
N HIS A 215 -12.99 0.52 -16.73
CA HIS A 215 -13.95 -0.55 -17.02
C HIS A 215 -13.28 -1.91 -17.22
N HIS A 216 -11.96 -2.00 -17.02
CA HIS A 216 -11.20 -3.23 -17.25
C HIS A 216 -10.80 -3.87 -15.91
N PRO A 217 -11.62 -4.76 -15.33
CA PRO A 217 -11.16 -5.57 -14.23
C PRO A 217 -10.11 -6.57 -14.75
N GLU A 218 -8.82 -6.30 -14.52
CA GLU A 218 -7.73 -7.21 -14.90
C GLU A 218 -7.73 -8.53 -14.11
N ARG A 219 -8.44 -8.59 -12.98
CA ARG A 219 -8.53 -9.76 -12.10
C ARG A 219 -9.98 -10.11 -11.76
N PRO A 220 -10.28 -11.40 -11.50
CA PRO A 220 -11.58 -11.80 -10.94
C PRO A 220 -11.84 -11.08 -9.62
N GLU A 221 -13.11 -10.71 -9.38
CA GLU A 221 -13.52 -9.94 -8.19
C GLU A 221 -13.02 -10.62 -6.90
N PRO A 222 -12.12 -9.97 -6.13
CA PRO A 222 -11.59 -10.55 -4.91
C PRO A 222 -12.71 -10.62 -3.88
N ARG A 223 -13.11 -11.84 -3.50
CA ARG A 223 -14.05 -12.09 -2.38
C ARG A 223 -13.38 -11.98 -1.01
N ASP A 224 -12.28 -11.25 -0.96
CA ASP A 224 -11.44 -11.13 0.21
C ASP A 224 -11.90 -9.91 1.02
N PHE A 225 -11.46 -9.85 2.26
CA PHE A 225 -11.69 -8.78 3.20
C PHE A 225 -10.37 -8.10 3.54
N ALA A 226 -10.40 -6.81 3.81
CA ALA A 226 -9.30 -6.07 4.41
C ALA A 226 -9.71 -5.60 5.81
N ALA A 227 -8.88 -5.91 6.81
CA ALA A 227 -9.11 -5.45 8.17
C ALA A 227 -9.00 -3.91 8.27
N LEU A 228 -9.83 -3.30 9.12
CA LEU A 228 -9.83 -1.84 9.31
C LEU A 228 -8.96 -1.38 10.47
N ALA A 229 -8.96 -2.10 11.57
CA ALA A 229 -8.06 -1.90 12.69
C ALA A 229 -7.89 -3.20 13.47
N VAL A 230 -6.84 -3.26 14.30
CA VAL A 230 -6.58 -4.37 15.20
C VAL A 230 -6.17 -3.84 16.56
N ILE A 231 -6.71 -4.46 17.61
CA ILE A 231 -6.26 -4.27 18.99
C ILE A 231 -5.46 -5.50 19.40
N THR A 232 -4.25 -5.29 19.90
CA THR A 232 -3.44 -6.34 20.51
C THR A 232 -3.61 -6.30 22.03
N THR A 233 -4.03 -7.43 22.60
CA THR A 233 -4.18 -7.61 24.04
C THR A 233 -3.23 -8.67 24.57
N ASP A 234 -2.92 -8.59 25.86
CA ASP A 234 -2.23 -9.65 26.59
C ASP A 234 -3.15 -10.87 26.83
N ARG A 235 -2.61 -11.86 27.54
CA ARG A 235 -3.31 -13.10 27.93
C ARG A 235 -4.51 -12.85 28.85
N GLU A 236 -4.57 -11.69 29.52
CA GLU A 236 -5.67 -11.27 30.39
C GLU A 236 -6.73 -10.44 29.64
N GLY A 237 -6.58 -10.25 28.33
CA GLY A 237 -7.49 -9.44 27.52
C GLY A 237 -7.28 -7.93 27.70
N LYS A 238 -6.18 -7.49 28.31
CA LYS A 238 -5.86 -6.07 28.46
C LYS A 238 -5.03 -5.56 27.29
N PRO A 239 -5.32 -4.37 26.74
CA PRO A 239 -4.48 -3.79 25.69
C PRO A 239 -3.03 -3.65 26.14
N VAL A 240 -2.08 -4.02 25.29
CA VAL A 240 -0.65 -3.81 25.56
C VAL A 240 -0.32 -2.31 25.69
N GLU A 241 0.63 -1.96 26.57
CA GLU A 241 0.89 -0.57 26.94
C GLU A 241 1.30 0.32 25.74
N ASP A 242 2.14 -0.21 24.86
CA ASP A 242 2.65 0.45 23.66
C ASP A 242 2.20 -0.26 22.38
N GLY A 243 1.69 0.50 21.41
CA GLY A 243 1.34 -0.05 20.09
C GLY A 243 0.20 -1.07 20.11
N SER A 244 -0.69 -1.04 21.10
CA SER A 244 -1.84 -1.94 21.17
C SER A 244 -2.82 -1.76 20.02
N VAL A 245 -2.78 -0.65 19.29
CA VAL A 245 -3.70 -0.35 18.22
C VAL A 245 -2.93 -0.17 16.94
N ALA A 246 -3.36 -0.87 15.88
CA ALA A 246 -2.94 -0.59 14.51
C ALA A 246 -4.17 -0.33 13.63
N ILE A 247 -4.06 0.64 12.72
CA ILE A 247 -5.15 1.09 11.87
C ILE A 247 -4.74 0.92 10.42
N SER A 248 -5.63 0.38 9.62
CA SER A 248 -5.43 0.18 8.19
C SER A 248 -5.46 1.51 7.45
N SER A 249 -4.35 1.86 6.79
CA SER A 249 -4.27 3.02 5.90
C SER A 249 -5.32 2.98 4.79
N PHE A 250 -5.62 1.77 4.30
CA PHE A 250 -6.65 1.53 3.28
C PHE A 250 -8.03 2.03 3.71
N GLY A 251 -8.43 1.74 4.95
CA GLY A 251 -9.74 2.15 5.46
C GLY A 251 -9.94 3.66 5.47
N TRP A 252 -8.88 4.40 5.76
CA TRP A 252 -8.87 5.85 5.71
C TRP A 252 -8.76 6.39 4.28
N ALA A 253 -7.95 5.76 3.43
CA ALA A 253 -7.65 6.25 2.10
C ALA A 253 -8.73 5.99 1.06
N LEU A 254 -9.49 4.91 1.20
CA LEU A 254 -10.56 4.53 0.27
C LEU A 254 -11.52 5.70 -0.03
N PRO A 255 -12.10 6.42 0.96
CA PRO A 255 -12.98 7.55 0.67
C PRO A 255 -12.27 8.73 -0.03
N HIS A 256 -10.97 8.96 0.25
CA HIS A 256 -10.19 9.98 -0.45
C HIS A 256 -9.93 9.60 -1.91
N ALA A 257 -9.56 8.34 -2.16
CA ALA A 257 -9.35 7.82 -3.50
C ALA A 257 -10.63 7.84 -4.33
N CYS A 258 -11.78 7.49 -3.74
CA CYS A 258 -13.07 7.55 -4.44
C CYS A 258 -13.47 8.99 -4.83
N ARG A 259 -12.97 10.01 -4.12
CA ARG A 259 -13.12 11.44 -4.46
C ARG A 259 -12.03 11.97 -5.40
N ARG A 260 -11.13 11.10 -5.89
CA ARG A 260 -9.94 11.45 -6.67
C ARG A 260 -9.00 12.42 -5.95
N ASP A 261 -8.99 12.36 -4.62
CA ASP A 261 -8.11 13.15 -3.77
C ASP A 261 -6.92 12.31 -3.30
N LEU A 262 -6.06 11.93 -4.25
CA LEU A 262 -4.84 11.17 -3.95
C LEU A 262 -3.81 12.02 -3.21
N GLU A 263 -3.89 13.35 -3.34
CA GLU A 263 -3.01 14.27 -2.63
C GLU A 263 -3.27 14.24 -1.12
N ALA A 264 -4.52 14.04 -0.69
CA ALA A 264 -4.81 13.87 0.73
C ALA A 264 -4.02 12.72 1.35
N LEU A 265 -3.70 11.66 0.59
CA LEU A 265 -3.04 10.46 1.10
C LEU A 265 -1.68 10.72 1.76
N LYS A 266 -0.99 11.79 1.36
CA LYS A 266 0.28 12.23 1.98
C LYS A 266 0.15 12.56 3.47
N HIS A 267 -1.07 12.83 3.94
CA HIS A 267 -1.34 13.14 5.35
C HIS A 267 -1.57 11.90 6.22
N TRP A 268 -1.54 10.69 5.65
CA TRP A 268 -1.75 9.45 6.39
C TRP A 268 -0.93 9.36 7.69
N PRO A 269 0.40 9.61 7.72
CA PRO A 269 1.17 9.47 8.97
C PRO A 269 0.66 10.35 10.12
N LYS A 270 0.14 11.54 9.80
CA LYS A 270 -0.47 12.45 10.77
C LYS A 270 -1.83 11.93 11.24
N CYS A 271 -2.65 11.47 10.31
CA CYS A 271 -3.96 10.88 10.61
C CYS A 271 -3.84 9.58 11.42
N GLU A 272 -2.89 8.72 11.08
CA GLU A 272 -2.58 7.47 11.78
C GLU A 272 -2.26 7.73 13.26
N SER A 273 -1.36 8.68 13.53
CA SER A 273 -0.97 9.04 14.90
C SER A 273 -2.17 9.51 15.72
N GLU A 274 -3.03 10.34 15.13
CA GLU A 274 -4.21 10.89 15.81
C GLU A 274 -5.30 9.83 16.02
N LEU A 275 -5.60 9.02 14.99
CA LEU A 275 -6.60 7.96 15.08
C LEU A 275 -6.19 6.88 16.10
N THR A 276 -4.91 6.49 16.09
CA THR A 276 -4.34 5.55 17.05
C THR A 276 -4.47 6.10 18.47
N ARG A 277 -4.08 7.36 18.68
CA ARG A 277 -4.24 8.05 19.97
C ARG A 277 -5.69 8.05 20.46
N ILE A 278 -6.63 8.48 19.62
CA ILE A 278 -8.07 8.54 19.97
C ILE A 278 -8.60 7.16 20.33
N LEU A 279 -8.27 6.13 19.56
CA LEU A 279 -8.74 4.77 19.79
C LEU A 279 -8.12 4.19 21.08
N SER A 280 -6.82 4.36 21.30
CA SER A 280 -6.15 3.99 22.55
C SER A 280 -6.75 4.70 23.77
N ASP A 281 -7.05 6.00 23.68
CA ASP A 281 -7.68 6.77 24.76
C ASP A 281 -9.12 6.31 25.04
N ARG A 282 -9.86 5.88 24.01
CA ARG A 282 -11.21 5.30 24.20
C ARG A 282 -11.13 3.95 24.92
N LEU A 283 -10.19 3.09 24.53
CA LEU A 283 -9.97 1.79 25.18
C LEU A 283 -9.63 1.97 26.67
N LYS A 284 -8.68 2.85 27.00
CA LYS A 284 -8.29 3.13 28.39
C LYS A 284 -9.44 3.70 29.24
N ARG A 285 -10.28 4.58 28.66
CA ARG A 285 -11.45 5.14 29.36
C ARG A 285 -12.50 4.09 29.67
N MET A 286 -12.76 3.16 28.75
CA MET A 286 -13.72 2.08 28.97
C MET A 286 -13.23 1.12 30.07
N THR A 287 -11.94 0.76 30.08
CA THR A 287 -11.36 -0.04 31.17
C THR A 287 -11.50 0.66 32.53
N THR A 288 -11.32 1.99 32.56
CA THR A 288 -11.47 2.78 33.79
C THR A 288 -12.92 2.83 34.26
N MET A 289 -13.91 3.00 33.36
CA MET A 289 -15.33 3.04 33.74
C MET A 289 -15.86 1.70 34.26
N GLU A 290 -15.43 0.57 33.71
CA GLU A 290 -15.79 -0.76 34.25
C GLU A 290 -15.20 -1.00 35.65
N SER A 291 -13.99 -0.47 35.90
CA SER A 291 -13.36 -0.50 37.23
C SER A 291 -14.16 0.29 38.29
N PHE A 292 -14.85 1.35 37.88
CA PHE A 292 -15.73 2.14 38.77
C PHE A 292 -17.13 1.52 38.93
N SER A 293 -17.62 0.76 37.96
CA SER A 293 -18.93 0.09 38.06
C SER A 293 -18.95 -1.09 39.04
N LEU A 294 -17.79 -1.72 39.30
CA LEU A 294 -17.65 -2.79 40.29
C LEU A 294 -17.64 -2.30 41.75
N TYR A 295 -17.60 -0.97 41.97
CA TYR A 295 -17.62 -0.35 43.31
C TYR A 295 -18.95 0.32 43.67
N ARG A 296 -20.01 0.09 42.89
CA ARG A 296 -21.34 0.67 43.16
C ARG A 296 -22.44 -0.39 43.15
N SER A 297 -22.43 -1.25 44.16
CA SER A 297 -23.66 -1.85 44.69
C SER A 297 -23.78 -1.50 46.18
N PRO A 298 -24.95 -1.06 46.66
CA PRO A 298 -25.22 -0.92 48.09
C PRO A 298 -25.29 -2.29 48.80
#